data_AF-A0A098S4X8-F1
#
_entry.id   AF-A0A098S4X8-F1
#
_cell.length_a   1.000
_cell.length_b   1.000
_cell.length_c   1.000
_cell.angle_alpha   90.00
_cell.angle_beta   90.00
_cell.angle_gamma   90.00
#
_symmetry.space_group_name_H-M   'P 1'
#
loop_
_entity.id
_entity.type
_entity.pdbx_description
1 polymer ?
#
loop_
_entity_poly.entity_id
_entity_poly.type
_entity_poly.pdbx_seq_one_letter_code
_entity_poly.pdbx_strand_id
1 'polypeptide(L)'
;MAPMLPRIAAEGFAKRSLANSKCPDTGLPLKTWAVKGETIYSPYTGRAYQQGDTGYFGPKARNEEGEISAFGGDPLKYELQSATAQLLLHPGDALARGFLSIPGNLRQQYHFACNNWARFYPYLADEMGEDWKARFHDAVADYEETRRPSDGNREYAPMSHPHDLVGEEGTLLGGNTIEGGTENHKTMWRTSCLVYSQWMPEGAKISGYDLPEAETRVRAFLTEYAERMLQTGNGEYDSQIYYPYSIEGYMNLYDFAKKPEDRALAKFTLDYYFATTALKLVDGHIAGGMKRGYLPKGEPDKMEKLFWGYFDDVSRDMSEAVTTVHQATTRYWPNTIISKIARGEVALPYEARMPRPFYHMDRKNGFQESFYRSNTFGLGNVYMSIVDNPNQQMVWSLMVEGEDDPLGFTGGQPLRLTTSGHSPYTQTLHSKNTLLLLSAPSELDEKQHPEFNISDKRINPWHLPDSAQAREFELANRWKYATEPLQPVSPPAEDELEAFWEQKKYSAASWLLIPKQVELVKETDRQLIWKAPNTWVAVWPIGTDYFMIDASAEAIAKVEDKTW
;
A
#
# COMPACT_ATOMS: atom_id res chain seq x y z
N MET A 1 -8.28 0.14 24.71
CA MET A 1 -9.14 0.12 23.53
C MET A 1 -10.55 -0.33 23.91
N ALA A 2 -11.59 0.44 23.58
CA ALA A 2 -12.96 -0.09 23.52
C ALA A 2 -12.98 -1.39 22.69
N PRO A 3 -13.96 -2.31 22.87
CA PRO A 3 -14.00 -3.52 22.04
C PRO A 3 -14.02 -3.10 20.56
N MET A 4 -12.99 -3.52 19.81
CA MET A 4 -12.74 -3.07 18.44
C MET A 4 -13.75 -3.66 17.43
N LEU A 5 -14.24 -4.88 17.69
CA LEU A 5 -15.24 -5.54 16.84
C LEU A 5 -16.52 -4.69 16.64
N PRO A 6 -17.14 -4.10 17.69
CA PRO A 6 -18.24 -3.15 17.52
C PRO A 6 -17.94 -1.97 16.60
N ARG A 7 -16.71 -1.43 16.62
CA ARG A 7 -16.32 -0.32 15.74
C ARG A 7 -16.23 -0.77 14.28
N ILE A 8 -15.61 -1.93 14.05
CA ILE A 8 -15.51 -2.54 12.71
C ILE A 8 -16.91 -2.85 12.15
N ALA A 9 -17.80 -3.39 12.97
CA ALA A 9 -19.19 -3.65 12.58
C ALA A 9 -19.95 -2.36 12.23
N ALA A 10 -19.70 -1.27 12.96
CA ALA A 10 -20.34 0.03 12.74
C ALA A 10 -19.96 0.72 11.42
N GLU A 11 -18.84 0.36 10.79
CA GLU A 11 -18.49 0.83 9.44
C GLU A 11 -19.56 0.40 8.39
N GLY A 12 -20.26 -0.70 8.68
CA GLY A 12 -21.35 -1.22 7.88
C GLY A 12 -20.91 -1.94 6.61
N PHE A 13 -21.86 -2.57 5.94
CA PHE A 13 -21.63 -3.37 4.73
C PHE A 13 -22.81 -3.21 3.75
N ALA A 14 -22.67 -3.78 2.56
CA ALA A 14 -23.65 -3.73 1.47
C ALA A 14 -23.94 -2.33 0.87
N LYS A 15 -23.15 -1.30 1.22
CA LYS A 15 -23.29 0.07 0.70
C LYS A 15 -22.40 0.33 -0.52
N ARG A 16 -21.16 -0.18 -0.50
CA ARG A 16 -20.19 -0.03 -1.60
C ARG A 16 -20.54 -0.92 -2.79
N SER A 17 -21.13 -2.09 -2.54
CA SER A 17 -21.66 -2.97 -3.58
C SER A 17 -22.89 -2.43 -4.33
N LEU A 18 -23.44 -1.26 -3.94
CA LEU A 18 -24.53 -0.61 -4.66
C LEU A 18 -24.04 0.17 -5.89
N ALA A 19 -24.73 0.00 -7.02
CA ALA A 19 -24.54 0.83 -8.21
C ALA A 19 -24.99 2.27 -7.98
N ASN A 20 -24.26 3.21 -8.59
CA ASN A 20 -24.74 4.59 -8.72
C ASN A 20 -25.82 4.68 -9.80
N SER A 21 -26.86 5.46 -9.49
CA SER A 21 -27.89 5.83 -10.46
C SER A 21 -28.30 7.28 -10.25
N LYS A 22 -28.97 7.87 -11.25
CA LYS A 22 -29.52 9.23 -11.16
C LYS A 22 -30.96 9.21 -11.61
N CYS A 23 -31.83 9.85 -10.82
CA CYS A 23 -33.21 10.05 -11.22
C CYS A 23 -33.24 10.91 -12.50
N PRO A 24 -33.91 10.47 -13.58
CA PRO A 24 -33.93 11.23 -14.84
C PRO A 24 -34.70 12.56 -14.72
N ASP A 25 -35.62 12.66 -13.76
CA ASP A 25 -36.48 13.84 -13.60
C ASP A 25 -35.82 14.91 -12.72
N THR A 26 -35.17 14.51 -11.63
CA THR A 26 -34.62 15.43 -10.63
C THR A 26 -33.10 15.57 -10.71
N GLY A 27 -32.42 14.67 -11.40
CA GLY A 27 -30.95 14.58 -11.41
C GLY A 27 -30.33 14.08 -10.10
N LEU A 28 -31.14 13.83 -9.06
CA LEU A 28 -30.66 13.41 -7.75
C LEU A 28 -30.09 11.99 -7.79
N PRO A 29 -28.97 11.72 -7.09
CA PRO A 29 -28.38 10.40 -7.04
C PRO A 29 -29.23 9.44 -6.20
N LEU A 30 -29.17 8.15 -6.54
CA LEU A 30 -29.59 7.06 -5.66
C LEU A 30 -28.67 5.85 -5.84
N LYS A 31 -28.74 4.93 -4.88
CA LYS A 31 -27.96 3.71 -4.82
C LYS A 31 -28.88 2.50 -4.99
N THR A 32 -28.49 1.53 -5.82
CA THR A 32 -29.34 0.37 -6.14
C THR A 32 -28.54 -0.92 -6.36
N TRP A 33 -29.18 -2.06 -6.16
CA TRP A 33 -28.67 -3.40 -6.50
C TRP A 33 -29.01 -3.84 -7.93
N ALA A 34 -29.58 -2.93 -8.73
CA ALA A 34 -29.88 -3.19 -10.12
C ALA A 34 -28.61 -3.32 -10.96
N VAL A 35 -28.59 -4.28 -11.90
CA VAL A 35 -27.59 -4.34 -12.96
C VAL A 35 -27.95 -3.39 -14.11
N LYS A 36 -27.00 -3.10 -15.00
CA LYS A 36 -27.24 -2.26 -16.17
C LYS A 36 -28.42 -2.79 -16.99
N GLY A 37 -29.36 -1.92 -17.32
CA GLY A 37 -30.54 -2.24 -18.11
C GLY A 37 -31.73 -2.79 -17.32
N GLU A 38 -31.64 -2.93 -15.99
CA GLU A 38 -32.80 -3.29 -15.17
C GLU A 38 -33.67 -2.08 -14.86
N THR A 39 -34.97 -2.33 -14.73
CA THR A 39 -35.94 -1.29 -14.38
C THR A 39 -35.87 -0.98 -12.89
N ILE A 40 -35.69 0.28 -12.58
CA ILE A 40 -35.68 0.83 -11.22
C ILE A 40 -36.72 1.94 -11.11
N TYR A 41 -37.26 2.12 -9.91
CA TYR A 41 -38.25 3.13 -9.61
C TYR A 41 -37.59 4.25 -8.82
N SER A 42 -37.70 5.48 -9.32
CA SER A 42 -37.20 6.67 -8.64
C SER A 42 -37.87 6.82 -7.27
N PRO A 43 -37.12 6.86 -6.15
CA PRO A 43 -37.72 7.11 -4.84
C PRO A 43 -38.26 8.55 -4.70
N TYR A 44 -37.85 9.45 -5.60
CA TYR A 44 -38.24 10.85 -5.60
C TYR A 44 -39.52 11.12 -6.40
N THR A 45 -39.77 10.35 -7.46
CA THR A 45 -40.85 10.62 -8.42
C THR A 45 -41.75 9.41 -8.69
N GLY A 46 -41.39 8.21 -8.24
CA GLY A 46 -42.08 6.95 -8.57
C GLY A 46 -41.92 6.50 -10.02
N ARG A 47 -41.27 7.29 -10.88
CA ARG A 47 -41.06 6.97 -12.30
C ARG A 47 -40.15 5.74 -12.46
N ALA A 48 -40.58 4.81 -13.30
CA ALA A 48 -39.75 3.70 -13.76
C ALA A 48 -38.73 4.19 -14.81
N TYR A 49 -37.47 3.77 -14.68
CA TYR A 49 -36.42 4.03 -15.65
C TYR A 49 -35.36 2.92 -15.64
N GLN A 50 -34.52 2.86 -16.67
CA GLN A 50 -33.49 1.82 -16.77
C GLN A 50 -32.21 2.24 -16.04
N GLN A 51 -31.64 1.30 -15.28
CA GLN A 51 -30.35 1.45 -14.63
C GLN A 51 -29.24 1.63 -15.68
N GLY A 52 -28.45 2.70 -15.53
CA GLY A 52 -27.26 2.94 -16.35
C GLY A 52 -26.06 2.09 -15.93
N ASP A 53 -24.87 2.52 -16.33
CA ASP A 53 -23.63 1.84 -15.93
C ASP A 53 -23.47 1.77 -14.40
N THR A 54 -23.08 0.61 -13.89
CA THR A 54 -23.06 0.35 -12.44
C THR A 54 -21.81 0.87 -11.72
N GLY A 55 -20.87 1.48 -12.46
CA GLY A 55 -19.61 2.03 -11.92
C GLY A 55 -18.59 0.96 -11.52
N TYR A 56 -17.61 1.29 -10.68
CA TYR A 56 -16.55 0.34 -10.32
C TYR A 56 -17.04 -0.79 -9.41
N PHE A 57 -17.66 -0.51 -8.26
CA PHE A 57 -18.01 -1.53 -7.24
C PHE A 57 -19.39 -2.23 -7.41
N GLY A 58 -20.27 -1.72 -8.28
CA GLY A 58 -21.67 -2.15 -8.35
C GLY A 58 -21.91 -3.53 -9.02
N PRO A 59 -23.15 -4.05 -8.97
CA PRO A 59 -23.52 -5.33 -9.58
C PRO A 59 -23.28 -5.32 -11.09
N LYS A 60 -22.89 -6.47 -11.66
CA LYS A 60 -22.52 -6.59 -13.07
C LYS A 60 -23.39 -7.56 -13.85
N ALA A 61 -23.81 -8.64 -13.21
CA ALA A 61 -24.60 -9.68 -13.86
C ALA A 61 -25.52 -10.37 -12.86
N ARG A 62 -26.57 -11.00 -13.40
CA ARG A 62 -27.41 -11.97 -12.68
C ARG A 62 -27.26 -13.36 -13.29
N ASN A 63 -27.52 -14.40 -12.51
CA ASN A 63 -27.71 -15.76 -13.01
C ASN A 63 -29.16 -15.97 -13.49
N GLU A 64 -29.47 -17.19 -13.93
CA GLU A 64 -30.80 -17.57 -14.43
C GLU A 64 -31.87 -17.48 -13.34
N GLU A 65 -31.48 -17.61 -12.07
CA GLU A 65 -32.31 -17.46 -10.89
C GLU A 65 -32.55 -15.99 -10.48
N GLY A 66 -31.90 -15.04 -11.15
CA GLY A 66 -32.02 -13.61 -10.85
C GLY A 66 -31.18 -13.13 -9.66
N GLU A 67 -30.32 -13.97 -9.09
CA GLU A 67 -29.35 -13.58 -8.07
C GLU A 67 -28.18 -12.82 -8.71
N ILE A 68 -27.54 -11.91 -7.96
CA ILE A 68 -26.35 -11.20 -8.47
C ILE A 68 -25.18 -12.18 -8.51
N SER A 69 -24.70 -12.47 -9.71
CA SER A 69 -23.65 -13.47 -9.97
C SER A 69 -22.26 -12.87 -10.14
N ALA A 70 -22.16 -11.55 -10.31
CA ALA A 70 -20.90 -10.83 -10.43
C ALA A 70 -21.01 -9.38 -9.92
N PHE A 71 -19.94 -8.90 -9.29
CA PHE A 71 -19.72 -7.50 -8.92
C PHE A 71 -18.54 -6.91 -9.69
N GLY A 72 -18.51 -5.59 -9.80
CA GLY A 72 -17.33 -4.89 -10.27
C GLY A 72 -16.38 -4.57 -9.12
N GLY A 73 -15.13 -4.28 -9.45
CA GLY A 73 -14.12 -3.92 -8.46
C GLY A 73 -13.91 -5.01 -7.42
N ASP A 74 -13.61 -4.59 -6.19
CA ASP A 74 -13.42 -5.46 -5.02
C ASP A 74 -14.09 -4.80 -3.79
N PRO A 75 -15.43 -4.77 -3.71
CA PRO A 75 -16.13 -4.21 -2.55
C PRO A 75 -15.84 -4.99 -1.26
N LEU A 76 -15.60 -6.31 -1.37
CA LEU A 76 -15.28 -7.15 -0.21
C LEU A 76 -13.93 -6.85 0.42
N LYS A 77 -13.04 -6.12 -0.25
CA LYS A 77 -11.89 -5.46 0.40
C LYS A 77 -12.28 -4.71 1.68
N TYR A 78 -13.43 -4.02 1.65
CA TYR A 78 -13.88 -3.14 2.73
C TYR A 78 -15.03 -3.77 3.52
N GLU A 79 -16.04 -4.30 2.85
CA GLU A 79 -17.32 -4.63 3.50
C GLU A 79 -17.35 -6.00 4.18
N LEU A 80 -16.45 -6.93 3.78
CA LEU A 80 -16.40 -8.27 4.36
C LEU A 80 -15.94 -8.24 5.82
N GLN A 81 -15.04 -7.33 6.19
CA GLN A 81 -14.55 -7.22 7.57
C GLN A 81 -15.67 -6.77 8.52
N SER A 82 -16.46 -5.78 8.12
CA SER A 82 -17.62 -5.29 8.89
C SER A 82 -18.71 -6.36 9.00
N ALA A 83 -19.01 -7.08 7.91
CA ALA A 83 -19.96 -8.19 7.95
C ALA A 83 -19.46 -9.36 8.84
N THR A 84 -18.16 -9.65 8.81
CA THR A 84 -17.52 -10.64 9.70
C THR A 84 -17.64 -10.21 11.15
N ALA A 85 -17.29 -8.96 11.47
CA ALA A 85 -17.41 -8.43 12.83
C ALA A 85 -18.87 -8.45 13.33
N GLN A 86 -19.83 -8.10 12.46
CA GLN A 86 -21.25 -8.18 12.78
C GLN A 86 -21.67 -9.60 13.14
N LEU A 87 -21.25 -10.62 12.39
CA LEU A 87 -21.59 -12.02 12.67
C LEU A 87 -20.84 -12.60 13.87
N LEU A 88 -19.61 -12.15 14.15
CA LEU A 88 -18.91 -12.51 15.38
C LEU A 88 -19.63 -11.98 16.63
N LEU A 89 -20.25 -10.80 16.54
CA LEU A 89 -21.05 -10.22 17.63
C LEU A 89 -22.49 -10.77 17.68
N HIS A 90 -23.06 -11.05 16.51
CA HIS A 90 -24.45 -11.42 16.30
C HIS A 90 -24.57 -12.53 15.24
N PRO A 91 -24.28 -13.81 15.59
CA PRO A 91 -24.24 -14.91 14.62
C PRO A 91 -25.55 -15.14 13.83
N GLY A 92 -26.69 -14.72 14.40
CA GLY A 92 -28.01 -14.79 13.78
C GLY A 92 -28.37 -13.61 12.87
N ASP A 93 -27.46 -12.67 12.57
CA ASP A 93 -27.76 -11.49 11.75
C ASP A 93 -28.10 -11.89 10.31
N ALA A 94 -29.40 -11.87 9.99
CA ALA A 94 -29.91 -12.30 8.69
C ALA A 94 -29.42 -11.42 7.52
N LEU A 95 -29.14 -10.13 7.77
CA LEU A 95 -28.69 -9.21 6.74
C LEU A 95 -27.22 -9.50 6.37
N ALA A 96 -26.35 -9.67 7.37
CA ALA A 96 -24.96 -10.04 7.14
C ALA A 96 -24.86 -11.42 6.48
N ARG A 97 -25.63 -12.41 6.95
CA ARG A 97 -25.70 -13.73 6.30
C ARG A 97 -26.18 -13.62 4.85
N GLY A 98 -27.27 -12.90 4.60
CA GLY A 98 -27.81 -12.71 3.26
C GLY A 98 -26.80 -12.03 2.32
N PHE A 99 -26.13 -10.99 2.78
CA PHE A 99 -25.08 -10.30 2.01
C PHE A 99 -23.92 -11.23 1.65
N LEU A 100 -23.43 -12.02 2.61
CA LEU A 100 -22.33 -12.96 2.41
C LEU A 100 -22.73 -14.24 1.65
N SER A 101 -24.02 -14.46 1.43
CA SER A 101 -24.55 -15.56 0.60
C SER A 101 -24.81 -15.17 -0.86
N ILE A 102 -24.64 -13.90 -1.24
CA ILE A 102 -24.82 -13.48 -2.64
C ILE A 102 -23.76 -14.19 -3.51
N PRO A 103 -24.13 -14.90 -4.59
CA PRO A 103 -23.16 -15.68 -5.37
C PRO A 103 -22.01 -14.83 -5.93
N GLY A 104 -22.27 -13.59 -6.36
CA GLY A 104 -21.23 -12.66 -6.77
C GLY A 104 -20.27 -12.23 -5.66
N ASN A 105 -20.67 -12.29 -4.38
CA ASN A 105 -19.76 -12.06 -3.24
C ASN A 105 -18.91 -13.30 -2.95
N LEU A 106 -19.49 -14.51 -3.02
CA LEU A 106 -18.74 -15.76 -2.86
C LEU A 106 -17.62 -15.91 -3.90
N ARG A 107 -17.91 -15.52 -5.15
CA ARG A 107 -16.96 -15.55 -6.28
C ARG A 107 -15.85 -14.52 -6.20
N GLN A 108 -15.95 -13.52 -5.32
CA GLN A 108 -14.86 -12.59 -5.09
C GLN A 108 -13.78 -13.25 -4.23
N GLN A 109 -12.81 -13.90 -4.88
CA GLN A 109 -11.56 -14.36 -4.28
C GLN A 109 -10.36 -13.52 -4.76
N TYR A 110 -10.64 -12.33 -5.31
CA TYR A 110 -9.62 -11.37 -5.66
C TYR A 110 -8.88 -10.91 -4.39
N HIS A 111 -7.58 -10.67 -4.48
CA HIS A 111 -6.61 -10.65 -3.38
C HIS A 111 -7.10 -10.12 -2.01
N PHE A 112 -7.83 -9.00 -1.92
CA PHE A 112 -8.28 -8.49 -0.61
C PHE A 112 -9.49 -9.28 -0.09
N ALA A 113 -10.41 -9.64 -0.98
CA ALA A 113 -11.56 -10.47 -0.66
C ALA A 113 -11.13 -11.86 -0.17
N CYS A 114 -10.20 -12.54 -0.84
CA CYS A 114 -9.75 -13.86 -0.36
C CYS A 114 -9.07 -13.76 1.02
N ASN A 115 -8.28 -12.71 1.26
CA ASN A 115 -7.63 -12.49 2.55
C ASN A 115 -8.65 -12.27 3.68
N ASN A 116 -9.75 -11.57 3.38
CA ASN A 116 -10.85 -11.37 4.32
C ASN A 116 -11.66 -12.67 4.50
N TRP A 117 -11.89 -13.45 3.43
CA TRP A 117 -12.58 -14.74 3.49
C TRP A 117 -11.78 -15.80 4.26
N ALA A 118 -10.45 -15.81 4.13
CA ALA A 118 -9.56 -16.69 4.89
C ALA A 118 -9.59 -16.40 6.40
N ARG A 119 -10.00 -15.18 6.81
CA ARG A 119 -10.35 -14.87 8.19
C ARG A 119 -11.74 -15.38 8.56
N PHE A 120 -12.72 -15.10 7.70
CA PHE A 120 -14.13 -15.43 7.93
C PHE A 120 -14.37 -16.93 8.05
N TYR A 121 -13.86 -17.71 7.09
CA TYR A 121 -14.24 -19.12 6.92
C TYR A 121 -13.94 -19.97 8.17
N PRO A 122 -12.74 -19.93 8.77
CA PRO A 122 -12.47 -20.68 10.00
C PRO A 122 -13.31 -20.27 11.21
N TYR A 123 -13.84 -19.04 11.24
CA TYR A 123 -14.67 -18.57 12.36
C TYR A 123 -16.15 -18.87 12.19
N LEU A 124 -16.68 -18.73 10.97
CA LEU A 124 -18.12 -18.55 10.76
C LEU A 124 -18.72 -19.46 9.69
N ALA A 125 -17.92 -20.25 8.96
CA ALA A 125 -18.47 -21.13 7.92
C ALA A 125 -19.53 -22.11 8.45
N ASP A 126 -19.34 -22.62 9.68
CA ASP A 126 -20.30 -23.51 10.34
C ASP A 126 -21.64 -22.82 10.61
N GLU A 127 -21.62 -21.54 10.98
CA GLU A 127 -22.82 -20.73 11.23
C GLU A 127 -23.61 -20.44 9.94
N MET A 128 -22.93 -20.46 8.79
CA MET A 128 -23.56 -20.22 7.49
C MET A 128 -24.33 -21.44 6.97
N GLY A 129 -23.93 -22.66 7.37
CA GLY A 129 -24.56 -23.93 6.99
C GLY A 129 -23.94 -24.60 5.76
N GLU A 130 -24.28 -25.87 5.54
CA GLU A 130 -23.62 -26.73 4.54
C GLU A 130 -23.86 -26.29 3.08
N ASP A 131 -25.06 -25.78 2.76
CA ASP A 131 -25.35 -25.24 1.42
C ASP A 131 -24.43 -24.05 1.08
N TRP A 132 -24.24 -23.14 2.04
CA TRP A 132 -23.35 -22.01 1.88
C TRP A 132 -21.89 -22.47 1.70
N LYS A 133 -21.45 -23.46 2.50
CA LYS A 133 -20.09 -24.01 2.38
C LYS A 133 -19.86 -24.61 1.00
N ALA A 134 -20.81 -25.40 0.49
CA ALA A 134 -20.70 -25.99 -0.85
C ALA A 134 -20.54 -24.91 -1.93
N ARG A 135 -21.41 -23.88 -1.91
CA ARG A 135 -21.31 -22.74 -2.86
C ARG A 135 -19.99 -21.97 -2.72
N PHE A 136 -19.48 -21.83 -1.50
CA PHE A 136 -18.18 -21.19 -1.26
C PHE A 136 -17.03 -22.05 -1.78
N HIS A 137 -17.08 -23.37 -1.59
CA HIS A 137 -16.09 -24.31 -2.13
C HIS A 137 -16.08 -24.27 -3.66
N ASP A 138 -17.24 -24.27 -4.30
CA ASP A 138 -17.34 -24.14 -5.77
C ASP A 138 -16.73 -22.81 -6.23
N ALA A 139 -17.01 -21.71 -5.54
CA ALA A 139 -16.45 -20.41 -5.86
C ALA A 139 -14.91 -20.35 -5.71
N VAL A 140 -14.34 -21.08 -4.75
CA VAL A 140 -12.88 -21.19 -4.55
C VAL A 140 -12.25 -22.17 -5.55
N ALA A 141 -12.95 -23.26 -5.87
CA ALA A 141 -12.51 -24.26 -6.84
C ALA A 141 -12.40 -23.68 -8.26
N ASP A 142 -13.35 -22.83 -8.65
CA ASP A 142 -13.42 -22.25 -10.00
C ASP A 142 -12.71 -20.89 -10.12
N TYR A 143 -12.08 -20.40 -9.04
CA TYR A 143 -11.50 -19.06 -9.06
C TYR A 143 -10.28 -18.97 -9.97
N GLU A 144 -10.37 -18.05 -10.91
CA GLU A 144 -9.34 -17.63 -11.85
C GLU A 144 -9.56 -16.15 -12.18
N GLU A 145 -8.50 -15.34 -12.19
CA GLU A 145 -8.55 -13.92 -12.52
C GLU A 145 -7.84 -13.64 -13.84
N THR A 146 -8.55 -13.08 -14.80
CA THR A 146 -8.01 -12.75 -16.13
C THR A 146 -7.66 -11.27 -16.27
N ARG A 147 -8.09 -10.45 -15.30
CA ARG A 147 -7.84 -9.00 -15.27
C ARG A 147 -6.53 -8.72 -14.54
N ARG A 148 -5.70 -7.85 -15.12
CA ARG A 148 -4.50 -7.37 -14.43
C ARG A 148 -4.85 -6.71 -13.10
N PRO A 149 -4.06 -6.94 -12.05
CA PRO A 149 -4.11 -6.12 -10.86
C PRO A 149 -3.84 -4.66 -11.17
N SER A 150 -4.86 -3.82 -10.94
CA SER A 150 -4.84 -2.42 -11.33
C SER A 150 -4.93 -1.52 -10.12
N ASP A 151 -3.88 -0.73 -9.94
CA ASP A 151 -3.86 0.53 -9.19
C ASP A 151 -4.37 1.69 -10.10
N GLY A 152 -5.55 1.59 -10.74
CA GLY A 152 -6.14 2.74 -11.46
C GLY A 152 -7.16 2.49 -12.58
N ASN A 153 -7.52 3.58 -13.28
CA ASN A 153 -8.47 3.66 -14.40
C ASN A 153 -7.90 3.07 -15.71
N ARG A 154 -7.52 1.79 -15.71
CA ARG A 154 -7.04 1.14 -16.93
C ARG A 154 -8.19 0.37 -17.60
N GLU A 155 -8.41 0.71 -18.87
CA GLU A 155 -9.19 -0.09 -19.81
C GLU A 155 -8.62 -1.52 -19.89
N TYR A 156 -9.45 -2.46 -20.34
CA TYR A 156 -9.15 -3.90 -20.46
C TYR A 156 -7.70 -4.19 -20.84
N ALA A 157 -6.92 -4.69 -19.88
CA ALA A 157 -5.54 -5.10 -20.03
C ALA A 157 -5.44 -6.59 -19.67
N PRO A 158 -5.67 -7.50 -20.62
CA PRO A 158 -5.67 -8.94 -20.34
C PRO A 158 -4.28 -9.40 -19.89
N MET A 159 -4.26 -10.41 -19.01
CA MET A 159 -3.06 -11.15 -18.66
C MET A 159 -2.78 -12.23 -19.73
N SER A 160 -1.52 -12.63 -19.91
CA SER A 160 -1.17 -13.74 -20.82
C SER A 160 -1.60 -15.07 -20.22
N HIS A 161 -1.56 -15.16 -18.89
CA HIS A 161 -2.10 -16.26 -18.12
C HIS A 161 -2.97 -15.74 -16.98
N PRO A 162 -4.10 -16.38 -16.69
CA PRO A 162 -4.91 -15.94 -15.58
C PRO A 162 -4.23 -16.26 -14.24
N HIS A 163 -4.39 -15.38 -13.26
CA HIS A 163 -3.86 -15.56 -11.92
C HIS A 163 -4.89 -16.23 -11.01
N ASP A 164 -4.44 -17.11 -10.14
CA ASP A 164 -5.32 -17.88 -9.26
C ASP A 164 -4.81 -17.90 -7.80
N LEU A 165 -5.42 -18.72 -6.94
CA LEU A 165 -5.06 -18.85 -5.53
C LEU A 165 -3.76 -19.66 -5.29
N VAL A 166 -3.31 -20.48 -6.23
CA VAL A 166 -2.16 -21.40 -6.07
C VAL A 166 -0.88 -20.84 -6.69
N GLY A 167 -0.98 -20.27 -7.89
CA GLY A 167 0.09 -19.61 -8.63
C GLY A 167 0.89 -20.49 -9.57
N GLU A 168 1.81 -19.83 -10.25
CA GLU A 168 2.75 -20.45 -11.19
C GLU A 168 4.05 -20.85 -10.48
N GLU A 169 4.53 -22.07 -10.75
CA GLU A 169 5.81 -22.56 -10.24
C GLU A 169 6.99 -21.70 -10.74
N GLY A 170 8.01 -21.53 -9.90
CA GLY A 170 9.24 -20.82 -10.25
C GLY A 170 9.12 -19.29 -10.31
N THR A 171 7.94 -18.74 -10.04
CA THR A 171 7.75 -17.28 -9.94
C THR A 171 7.73 -16.89 -8.47
N LEU A 172 8.83 -16.37 -7.93
CA LEU A 172 8.95 -15.97 -6.51
C LEU A 172 7.95 -14.88 -6.11
N LEU A 173 7.54 -14.07 -7.08
CA LEU A 173 6.43 -13.15 -6.94
C LEU A 173 5.27 -13.62 -7.82
N GLY A 174 4.90 -14.90 -7.86
CA GLY A 174 3.61 -15.43 -8.33
C GLY A 174 3.02 -14.82 -9.61
N GLY A 175 3.82 -14.70 -10.67
CA GLY A 175 3.45 -14.15 -11.98
C GLY A 175 4.68 -13.68 -12.74
N ASN A 176 4.61 -13.70 -14.07
CA ASN A 176 5.73 -13.25 -14.91
C ASN A 176 6.02 -11.75 -14.69
N THR A 177 7.24 -11.32 -15.00
CA THR A 177 7.66 -9.90 -14.94
C THR A 177 6.89 -8.99 -15.91
N ILE A 178 6.07 -9.57 -16.78
CA ILE A 178 5.38 -8.95 -17.92
C ILE A 178 3.97 -8.45 -17.53
N GLU A 179 3.30 -9.15 -16.62
CA GLU A 179 1.90 -8.92 -16.22
C GLU A 179 1.74 -8.22 -14.87
N GLY A 180 2.83 -8.14 -14.10
CA GLY A 180 2.92 -7.31 -12.91
C GLY A 180 2.27 -7.92 -11.67
N GLY A 181 1.62 -7.07 -10.87
CA GLY A 181 1.12 -7.41 -9.54
C GLY A 181 2.17 -7.23 -8.44
N THR A 182 1.76 -6.62 -7.35
CA THR A 182 2.58 -6.34 -6.17
C THR A 182 2.68 -7.56 -5.25
N GLU A 183 3.76 -7.63 -4.47
CA GLU A 183 4.05 -8.75 -3.56
C GLU A 183 2.87 -9.07 -2.63
N ASN A 184 2.21 -8.04 -2.08
CA ASN A 184 1.08 -8.20 -1.18
C ASN A 184 -0.11 -8.96 -1.80
N HIS A 185 -0.37 -8.82 -3.10
CA HIS A 185 -1.45 -9.56 -3.76
C HIS A 185 -1.18 -11.06 -3.74
N LYS A 186 0.06 -11.43 -4.06
CA LYS A 186 0.50 -12.82 -4.06
C LYS A 186 0.53 -13.38 -2.65
N THR A 187 1.06 -12.63 -1.69
CA THR A 187 1.03 -13.01 -0.27
C THR A 187 -0.40 -13.30 0.20
N MET A 188 -1.37 -12.43 -0.11
CA MET A 188 -2.78 -12.64 0.24
C MET A 188 -3.37 -13.90 -0.40
N TRP A 189 -3.18 -14.13 -1.70
CA TRP A 189 -3.69 -15.33 -2.36
C TRP A 189 -3.09 -16.61 -1.79
N ARG A 190 -1.76 -16.66 -1.65
CA ARG A 190 -1.02 -17.85 -1.23
C ARG A 190 -1.30 -18.19 0.23
N THR A 191 -1.30 -17.20 1.12
CA THR A 191 -1.70 -17.44 2.52
C THR A 191 -3.17 -17.90 2.63
N SER A 192 -4.08 -17.33 1.84
CA SER A 192 -5.49 -17.76 1.81
C SER A 192 -5.65 -19.18 1.30
N CYS A 193 -4.96 -19.54 0.20
CA CYS A 193 -4.95 -20.89 -0.34
C CYS A 193 -4.50 -21.92 0.70
N LEU A 194 -3.43 -21.62 1.43
CA LEU A 194 -2.90 -22.55 2.44
C LEU A 194 -3.85 -22.72 3.64
N VAL A 195 -4.59 -21.68 4.00
CA VAL A 195 -5.68 -21.80 4.99
C VAL A 195 -6.81 -22.66 4.45
N TYR A 196 -7.30 -22.37 3.23
CA TYR A 196 -8.38 -23.14 2.61
C TYR A 196 -8.04 -24.62 2.46
N SER A 197 -6.82 -24.94 2.01
CA SER A 197 -6.40 -26.33 1.77
C SER A 197 -6.42 -27.18 3.04
N GLN A 198 -6.24 -26.55 4.20
CA GLN A 198 -6.26 -27.21 5.49
C GLN A 198 -7.67 -27.28 6.10
N TRP A 199 -8.59 -26.38 5.72
CA TRP A 199 -9.90 -26.25 6.33
C TRP A 199 -11.07 -26.80 5.51
N MET A 200 -10.93 -26.88 4.20
CA MET A 200 -11.95 -27.44 3.31
C MET A 200 -12.01 -28.98 3.42
N PRO A 201 -13.18 -29.59 3.16
CA PRO A 201 -13.34 -31.04 3.22
C PRO A 201 -12.55 -31.74 2.12
N GLU A 202 -12.24 -33.02 2.34
CA GLU A 202 -11.61 -33.88 1.33
C GLU A 202 -12.42 -33.87 0.02
N GLY A 203 -11.72 -33.79 -1.11
CA GLY A 203 -12.32 -33.72 -2.44
C GLY A 203 -12.64 -32.29 -2.92
N ALA A 204 -12.61 -31.29 -2.03
CA ALA A 204 -12.66 -29.89 -2.47
C ALA A 204 -11.42 -29.52 -3.30
N LYS A 205 -11.54 -28.45 -4.09
CA LYS A 205 -10.47 -27.93 -4.95
C LYS A 205 -10.22 -26.46 -4.66
N ILE A 206 -9.02 -26.00 -5.03
CA ILE A 206 -8.66 -24.59 -4.98
C ILE A 206 -8.11 -24.23 -6.35
N SER A 207 -8.82 -23.38 -7.10
CA SER A 207 -8.44 -23.01 -8.47
C SER A 207 -8.13 -24.22 -9.36
N GLY A 208 -8.97 -25.26 -9.30
CA GLY A 208 -8.83 -26.52 -10.03
C GLY A 208 -7.88 -27.56 -9.40
N TYR A 209 -6.97 -27.15 -8.53
CA TYR A 209 -5.99 -28.03 -7.88
C TYR A 209 -6.59 -28.82 -6.72
N ASP A 210 -6.11 -30.05 -6.53
CA ASP A 210 -6.44 -30.84 -5.35
C ASP A 210 -5.77 -30.26 -4.09
N LEU A 211 -6.42 -30.37 -2.93
CA LEU A 211 -5.92 -29.74 -1.70
C LEU A 211 -4.46 -30.07 -1.36
N PRO A 212 -3.98 -31.33 -1.44
CA PRO A 212 -2.58 -31.65 -1.13
C PRO A 212 -1.58 -31.04 -2.11
N GLU A 213 -1.96 -30.93 -3.38
CA GLU A 213 -1.13 -30.31 -4.42
C GLU A 213 -1.03 -28.80 -4.19
N ALA A 214 -2.18 -28.13 -4.02
CA ALA A 214 -2.26 -26.70 -3.74
C ALA A 214 -1.42 -26.35 -2.49
N GLU A 215 -1.59 -27.13 -1.42
CA GLU A 215 -0.85 -26.95 -0.17
C GLU A 215 0.67 -27.08 -0.37
N THR A 216 1.11 -28.09 -1.12
CA THR A 216 2.54 -28.34 -1.39
C THR A 216 3.17 -27.19 -2.16
N ARG A 217 2.54 -26.77 -3.27
CA ARG A 217 3.02 -25.68 -4.12
C ARG A 217 3.10 -24.37 -3.37
N VAL A 218 2.03 -24.02 -2.64
CA VAL A 218 1.94 -22.76 -1.92
C VAL A 218 2.87 -22.70 -0.73
N ARG A 219 3.06 -23.81 0.00
CA ARG A 219 4.06 -23.87 1.08
C ARG A 219 5.47 -23.66 0.54
N ALA A 220 5.81 -24.31 -0.56
CA ALA A 220 7.12 -24.15 -1.20
C ALA A 220 7.34 -22.67 -1.58
N PHE A 221 6.34 -22.05 -2.21
CA PHE A 221 6.37 -20.63 -2.55
C PHE A 221 6.59 -19.72 -1.32
N LEU A 222 5.78 -19.88 -0.26
CA LEU A 222 5.87 -19.01 0.92
C LEU A 222 7.19 -19.21 1.66
N THR A 223 7.74 -20.43 1.64
CA THR A 223 9.05 -20.74 2.21
C THR A 223 10.16 -20.05 1.40
N GLU A 224 10.17 -20.20 0.08
CA GLU A 224 11.15 -19.55 -0.79
C GLU A 224 11.08 -18.02 -0.67
N TYR A 225 9.87 -17.47 -0.57
CA TYR A 225 9.65 -16.05 -0.35
C TYR A 225 10.23 -15.56 0.99
N ALA A 226 10.00 -16.29 2.08
CA ALA A 226 10.58 -16.00 3.39
C ALA A 226 12.11 -16.08 3.39
N GLU A 227 12.67 -17.11 2.75
CA GLU A 227 14.12 -17.24 2.55
C GLU A 227 14.68 -16.08 1.73
N ARG A 228 14.00 -15.66 0.68
CA ARG A 228 14.43 -14.53 -0.14
C ARG A 228 14.43 -13.23 0.65
N MET A 229 13.40 -12.97 1.46
CA MET A 229 13.36 -11.79 2.33
C MET A 229 14.59 -11.73 3.25
N LEU A 230 15.03 -12.86 3.81
CA LEU A 230 16.26 -12.92 4.61
C LEU A 230 17.52 -12.64 3.80
N GLN A 231 17.59 -13.15 2.57
CA GLN A 231 18.79 -13.05 1.73
C GLN A 231 18.95 -11.68 1.08
N THR A 232 17.84 -11.03 0.71
CA THR A 232 17.85 -9.83 -0.14
C THR A 232 17.13 -8.63 0.46
N GLY A 233 16.26 -8.83 1.45
CA GLY A 233 15.26 -7.85 1.89
C GLY A 233 13.95 -7.99 1.09
N ASN A 234 12.96 -7.15 1.42
CA ASN A 234 11.65 -7.10 0.75
C ASN A 234 11.65 -6.04 -0.39
N GLY A 235 11.03 -6.36 -1.52
CA GLY A 235 10.97 -5.50 -2.71
C GLY A 235 10.07 -4.26 -2.61
N GLU A 236 9.04 -4.30 -1.77
CA GLU A 236 8.14 -3.21 -1.36
C GLU A 236 8.51 -2.73 0.05
N TYR A 237 9.80 -2.60 0.35
CA TYR A 237 10.28 -2.37 1.71
C TYR A 237 9.56 -1.22 2.43
N ASP A 238 9.23 -1.50 3.69
CA ASP A 238 8.63 -0.59 4.66
C ASP A 238 7.36 0.12 4.14
N SER A 239 6.58 -0.59 3.31
CA SER A 239 5.38 -0.05 2.69
C SER A 239 4.22 0.14 3.66
N GLN A 240 3.85 1.38 3.90
CA GLN A 240 2.72 1.72 4.78
C GLN A 240 1.35 1.32 4.18
N ILE A 241 1.27 1.24 2.85
CA ILE A 241 0.03 0.82 2.19
C ILE A 241 -0.03 -0.69 2.02
N TYR A 242 1.08 -1.36 1.68
CA TYR A 242 1.04 -2.77 1.28
C TYR A 242 1.39 -3.77 2.38
N TYR A 243 2.28 -3.43 3.32
CA TYR A 243 2.60 -4.33 4.42
C TYR A 243 1.39 -4.74 5.26
N PRO A 244 0.43 -3.85 5.59
CA PRO A 244 -0.73 -4.28 6.38
C PRO A 244 -1.48 -5.46 5.76
N TYR A 245 -1.58 -5.51 4.44
CA TYR A 245 -2.29 -6.59 3.75
C TYR A 245 -1.49 -7.90 3.73
N SER A 246 -0.17 -7.83 3.53
CA SER A 246 0.70 -9.02 3.66
C SER A 246 0.67 -9.56 5.09
N ILE A 247 0.75 -8.67 6.08
CA ILE A 247 0.68 -9.01 7.51
C ILE A 247 -0.65 -9.70 7.84
N GLU A 248 -1.77 -9.17 7.36
CA GLU A 248 -3.10 -9.80 7.55
C GLU A 248 -3.17 -11.22 6.99
N GLY A 249 -2.58 -11.46 5.82
CA GLY A 249 -2.47 -12.81 5.25
C GLY A 249 -1.70 -13.77 6.15
N TYR A 250 -0.58 -13.34 6.70
CA TYR A 250 0.18 -14.15 7.65
C TYR A 250 -0.49 -14.27 9.02
N MET A 251 -1.28 -13.29 9.47
CA MET A 251 -2.11 -13.42 10.68
C MET A 251 -3.13 -14.55 10.52
N ASN A 252 -3.78 -14.66 9.36
CA ASN A 252 -4.67 -15.78 9.05
C ASN A 252 -3.93 -17.12 9.14
N LEU A 253 -2.77 -17.22 8.48
CA LEU A 253 -2.01 -18.46 8.49
C LEU A 253 -1.52 -18.81 9.91
N TYR A 254 -1.05 -17.84 10.69
CA TYR A 254 -0.63 -18.05 12.07
C TYR A 254 -1.78 -18.59 12.94
N ASP A 255 -2.97 -17.99 12.81
CA ASP A 255 -4.11 -18.37 13.64
C ASP A 255 -4.74 -19.69 13.22
N PHE A 256 -4.80 -19.98 11.91
CA PHE A 256 -5.62 -21.07 11.38
C PHE A 256 -4.84 -22.21 10.75
N ALA A 257 -3.52 -22.12 10.56
CA ALA A 257 -2.74 -23.28 10.14
C ALA A 257 -2.95 -24.44 11.12
N LYS A 258 -3.37 -25.59 10.59
CA LYS A 258 -3.44 -26.88 11.31
C LYS A 258 -2.06 -27.49 11.49
N LYS A 259 -1.15 -27.24 10.54
CA LYS A 259 0.23 -27.75 10.56
C LYS A 259 1.18 -26.81 11.33
N PRO A 260 1.96 -27.32 12.31
CA PRO A 260 2.88 -26.51 13.10
C PRO A 260 3.94 -25.77 12.27
N GLU A 261 4.43 -26.38 11.20
CA GLU A 261 5.42 -25.81 10.28
C GLU A 261 4.90 -24.57 9.54
N ASP A 262 3.64 -24.59 9.10
CA ASP A 262 3.03 -23.45 8.41
C ASP A 262 2.77 -22.29 9.38
N ARG A 263 2.39 -22.62 10.62
CA ARG A 263 2.28 -21.62 11.69
C ARG A 263 3.64 -21.00 12.02
N ALA A 264 4.70 -21.81 12.06
CA ALA A 264 6.05 -21.34 12.32
C ALA A 264 6.55 -20.42 11.20
N LEU A 265 6.30 -20.77 9.93
CA LEU A 265 6.56 -19.93 8.77
C LEU A 265 5.82 -18.59 8.88
N ALA A 266 4.52 -18.63 9.18
CA ALA A 266 3.73 -17.41 9.37
C ALA A 266 4.28 -16.52 10.48
N LYS A 267 4.60 -17.12 11.64
CA LYS A 267 5.19 -16.38 12.77
C LYS A 267 6.52 -15.74 12.39
N PHE A 268 7.39 -16.49 11.72
CA PHE A 268 8.69 -16.00 11.27
C PHE A 268 8.53 -14.77 10.36
N THR A 269 7.63 -14.84 9.38
CA THR A 269 7.40 -13.73 8.46
C THR A 269 6.76 -12.53 9.14
N LEU A 270 5.83 -12.74 10.08
CA LEU A 270 5.28 -11.66 10.90
C LEU A 270 6.37 -11.00 11.73
N ASP A 271 7.21 -11.78 12.42
CA ASP A 271 8.33 -11.27 13.21
C ASP A 271 9.28 -10.44 12.30
N TYR A 272 9.53 -10.87 11.05
CA TYR A 272 10.33 -10.10 10.09
C TYR A 272 9.71 -8.73 9.75
N TYR A 273 8.42 -8.68 9.39
CA TYR A 273 7.75 -7.42 9.07
C TYR A 273 7.75 -6.46 10.26
N PHE A 274 7.42 -6.95 11.45
CA PHE A 274 7.40 -6.11 12.65
C PHE A 274 8.81 -5.72 13.11
N ALA A 275 9.80 -6.60 13.05
CA ALA A 275 11.17 -6.25 13.45
C ALA A 275 11.80 -5.19 12.52
N THR A 276 11.64 -5.34 11.20
CA THR A 276 12.23 -4.41 10.23
C THR A 276 11.61 -3.01 10.31
N THR A 277 10.30 -2.92 10.56
CA THR A 277 9.62 -1.64 10.69
C THR A 277 9.74 -1.03 12.10
N ALA A 278 9.74 -1.85 13.16
CA ALA A 278 9.97 -1.38 14.53
C ALA A 278 11.29 -0.63 14.68
N LEU A 279 12.35 -1.07 13.97
CA LEU A 279 13.65 -0.40 13.93
C LEU A 279 13.60 1.04 13.44
N LYS A 280 12.51 1.45 12.79
CA LYS A 280 12.35 2.75 12.16
C LYS A 280 11.13 3.50 12.69
N LEU A 281 10.46 2.96 13.72
CA LEU A 281 9.25 3.55 14.26
C LEU A 281 9.58 4.77 15.13
N VAL A 282 8.90 5.87 14.85
CA VAL A 282 8.91 7.10 15.63
C VAL A 282 7.48 7.59 15.66
N ASP A 283 6.92 7.73 16.86
CA ASP A 283 5.59 8.30 17.04
C ASP A 283 4.52 7.59 16.19
N GLY A 284 4.44 6.26 16.32
CA GLY A 284 3.52 5.42 15.53
C GLY A 284 3.81 5.32 14.02
N HIS A 285 4.80 6.04 13.49
CA HIS A 285 5.05 6.17 12.06
C HIS A 285 6.44 5.67 11.63
N ILE A 286 6.55 5.14 10.41
CA ILE A 286 7.83 4.70 9.85
C ILE A 286 8.64 5.94 9.43
N ALA A 287 9.90 6.03 9.86
CA ALA A 287 10.85 7.04 9.42
C ALA A 287 11.78 6.53 8.32
N GLY A 288 12.46 7.44 7.62
CA GLY A 288 13.44 7.12 6.60
C GLY A 288 12.89 6.80 5.21
N GLY A 289 13.61 5.99 4.45
CA GLY A 289 13.22 5.62 3.08
C GLY A 289 12.11 4.57 3.08
N MET A 290 11.12 4.71 2.19
CA MET A 290 9.95 3.82 2.10
C MET A 290 9.49 3.64 0.65
N LYS A 291 9.02 2.44 0.30
CA LYS A 291 8.25 2.22 -0.95
C LYS A 291 6.76 2.25 -0.67
N ARG A 292 6.00 2.99 -1.48
CA ARG A 292 4.58 3.33 -1.22
C ARG A 292 4.36 3.92 0.17
N GLY A 293 5.33 4.70 0.64
CA GLY A 293 5.24 5.46 1.89
C GLY A 293 4.80 6.89 1.63
N TYR A 294 4.25 7.52 2.66
CA TYR A 294 3.78 8.89 2.66
C TYR A 294 4.11 9.53 4.00
N LEU A 295 4.17 10.86 4.05
CA LEU A 295 4.20 11.55 5.34
C LEU A 295 2.86 11.37 6.08
N PRO A 296 2.86 11.44 7.42
CA PRO A 296 1.62 11.47 8.19
C PRO A 296 0.76 12.66 7.75
N LYS A 297 -0.52 12.42 7.50
CA LYS A 297 -1.48 13.44 7.06
C LYS A 297 -2.90 13.07 7.48
N GLY A 298 -3.67 14.04 7.96
CA GLY A 298 -5.09 13.85 8.29
C GLY A 298 -5.31 12.58 9.13
N GLU A 299 -6.19 11.70 8.65
CA GLU A 299 -6.51 10.42 9.28
C GLU A 299 -5.35 9.42 9.31
N PRO A 300 -5.24 8.59 10.35
CA PRO A 300 -4.19 7.58 10.44
C PRO A 300 -4.29 6.53 9.35
N ASP A 301 -3.14 6.22 8.74
CA ASP A 301 -3.06 5.21 7.71
C ASP A 301 -3.21 3.79 8.29
N LYS A 302 -3.29 2.78 7.42
CA LYS A 302 -3.54 1.40 7.85
C LYS A 302 -2.36 0.81 8.64
N MET A 303 -1.12 1.18 8.32
CA MET A 303 0.06 0.71 9.05
C MET A 303 0.18 1.42 10.41
N GLU A 304 -0.12 2.71 10.47
CA GLU A 304 -0.16 3.48 11.73
C GLU A 304 -1.21 2.89 12.69
N LYS A 305 -2.43 2.61 12.20
CA LYS A 305 -3.47 1.90 12.96
C LYS A 305 -3.00 0.52 13.45
N LEU A 306 -2.29 -0.22 12.60
CA LEU A 306 -1.73 -1.52 12.95
C LEU A 306 -0.70 -1.38 14.08
N PHE A 307 0.23 -0.43 14.00
CA PHE A 307 1.22 -0.20 15.04
C PHE A 307 0.61 0.29 16.34
N TRP A 308 -0.33 1.24 16.27
CA TRP A 308 -1.07 1.70 17.44
C TRP A 308 -1.71 0.53 18.19
N GLY A 309 -2.40 -0.36 17.47
CA GLY A 309 -3.04 -1.53 18.10
C GLY A 309 -2.07 -2.53 18.77
N TYR A 310 -0.77 -2.49 18.47
CA TYR A 310 0.24 -3.35 19.11
C TYR A 310 1.11 -2.65 20.15
N PHE A 311 1.47 -1.39 19.90
CA PHE A 311 2.51 -0.71 20.65
C PHE A 311 1.97 0.43 21.52
N ASP A 312 0.84 1.05 21.13
CA ASP A 312 0.17 2.17 21.80
C ASP A 312 1.12 3.35 22.09
N ASP A 313 2.01 3.64 21.13
CA ASP A 313 3.07 4.66 21.24
C ASP A 313 2.96 5.62 20.05
N VAL A 314 1.99 6.53 20.15
CA VAL A 314 1.65 7.55 19.14
C VAL A 314 1.03 8.77 19.83
N SER A 315 1.39 9.97 19.40
CA SER A 315 0.92 11.27 19.88
C SER A 315 -0.50 11.59 19.39
N ARG A 316 -0.84 11.07 18.20
CA ARG A 316 -2.15 11.20 17.57
C ARG A 316 -3.28 10.66 18.43
N ASP A 317 -4.40 11.38 18.45
CA ASP A 317 -5.66 10.85 18.98
C ASP A 317 -6.20 9.72 18.09
N MET A 318 -6.10 8.49 18.60
CA MET A 318 -6.59 7.27 17.96
C MET A 318 -8.01 6.89 18.44
N SER A 319 -8.73 7.80 19.11
CA SER A 319 -10.05 7.54 19.68
C SER A 319 -11.08 7.10 18.64
N GLU A 320 -11.04 7.63 17.42
CA GLU A 320 -11.91 7.28 16.29
C GLU A 320 -11.29 6.23 15.34
N ALA A 321 -10.06 5.78 15.60
CA ALA A 321 -9.40 4.80 14.77
C ALA A 321 -10.12 3.43 14.82
N VAL A 322 -10.28 2.83 13.64
CA VAL A 322 -10.80 1.48 13.44
C VAL A 322 -9.70 0.63 12.80
N THR A 323 -9.33 -0.47 13.44
CA THR A 323 -8.37 -1.45 12.91
C THR A 323 -9.08 -2.51 12.08
N THR A 324 -8.36 -3.56 11.66
CA THR A 324 -8.97 -4.65 10.89
C THR A 324 -9.48 -5.77 11.78
N VAL A 325 -10.39 -6.58 11.23
CA VAL A 325 -10.89 -7.79 11.93
C VAL A 325 -9.76 -8.78 12.19
N HIS A 326 -8.77 -8.85 11.30
CA HIS A 326 -7.56 -9.66 11.46
C HIS A 326 -6.81 -9.24 12.72
N GLN A 327 -6.45 -7.97 12.85
CA GLN A 327 -5.75 -7.48 14.04
C GLN A 327 -6.59 -7.64 15.31
N ALA A 328 -7.88 -7.32 15.25
CA ALA A 328 -8.77 -7.36 16.40
C ALA A 328 -9.00 -8.79 16.95
N THR A 329 -8.76 -9.82 16.15
CA THR A 329 -9.03 -11.22 16.52
C THR A 329 -7.81 -12.12 16.50
N THR A 330 -6.64 -11.62 16.09
CA THR A 330 -5.44 -12.46 15.97
C THR A 330 -4.86 -12.82 17.33
N ARG A 331 -4.24 -14.01 17.39
CA ARG A 331 -3.46 -14.44 18.55
C ARG A 331 -1.98 -14.13 18.39
N TYR A 332 -1.56 -13.60 17.23
CA TYR A 332 -0.19 -13.16 17.04
C TYR A 332 0.08 -11.89 17.84
N TRP A 333 1.16 -11.94 18.61
CA TRP A 333 1.72 -10.79 19.30
C TRP A 333 3.22 -10.71 18.99
N PRO A 334 3.74 -9.55 18.56
CA PRO A 334 5.17 -9.34 18.47
C PRO A 334 5.84 -9.68 19.80
N ASN A 335 7.00 -10.32 19.74
CA ASN A 335 7.73 -10.67 20.97
C ASN A 335 8.24 -9.40 21.68
N THR A 336 8.65 -9.56 22.94
CA THR A 336 9.09 -8.44 23.78
C THR A 336 10.29 -7.68 23.23
N ILE A 337 11.17 -8.31 22.45
CA ILE A 337 12.31 -7.62 21.82
C ILE A 337 11.79 -6.66 20.74
N ILE A 338 10.90 -7.14 19.87
CA ILE A 338 10.30 -6.32 18.81
C ILE A 338 9.50 -5.16 19.42
N SER A 339 8.67 -5.43 20.43
CA SER A 339 7.90 -4.38 21.12
C SER A 339 8.79 -3.33 21.77
N LYS A 340 9.92 -3.73 22.38
CA LYS A 340 10.89 -2.80 22.96
C LYS A 340 11.56 -1.94 21.91
N ILE A 341 11.97 -2.53 20.78
CA ILE A 341 12.52 -1.77 19.66
C ILE A 341 11.50 -0.74 19.17
N ALA A 342 10.24 -1.15 18.96
CA ALA A 342 9.18 -0.28 18.46
C ALA A 342 8.93 0.93 19.36
N ARG A 343 8.96 0.73 20.69
CA ARG A 343 8.80 1.81 21.70
C ARG A 343 10.07 2.59 22.00
N GLY A 344 11.16 2.36 21.26
CA GLY A 344 12.45 2.99 21.54
C GLY A 344 13.09 2.59 22.88
N GLU A 345 12.65 1.49 23.51
CA GLU A 345 13.22 0.92 24.75
C GLU A 345 14.55 0.16 24.48
N VAL A 346 15.44 0.80 23.74
CA VAL A 346 16.77 0.30 23.36
C VAL A 346 17.84 1.35 23.66
N ALA A 347 19.12 1.00 23.50
CA ALA A 347 20.19 1.98 23.65
C ALA A 347 20.13 3.01 22.52
N LEU A 348 19.96 4.29 22.88
CA LEU A 348 19.87 5.41 21.96
C LEU A 348 21.02 6.41 22.19
N PRO A 349 21.52 7.07 21.12
CA PRO A 349 21.12 6.89 19.73
C PRO A 349 21.74 5.62 19.10
N TYR A 350 21.17 5.14 18.00
CA TYR A 350 21.80 4.13 17.15
C TYR A 350 21.77 4.53 15.67
N GLU A 351 22.70 3.93 14.91
CA GLU A 351 22.72 3.95 13.46
C GLU A 351 22.45 2.53 12.93
N ALA A 352 21.65 2.44 11.86
CA ALA A 352 21.41 1.21 11.12
C ALA A 352 21.77 1.41 9.65
N ARG A 353 22.40 0.40 9.05
CA ARG A 353 22.67 0.33 7.61
C ARG A 353 21.93 -0.86 7.05
N MET A 354 21.05 -0.62 6.09
CA MET A 354 20.13 -1.62 5.57
C MET A 354 20.29 -1.73 4.06
N PRO A 355 20.69 -2.90 3.53
CA PRO A 355 20.63 -3.14 2.10
C PRO A 355 19.17 -3.34 1.68
N ARG A 356 18.73 -2.66 0.63
CA ARG A 356 17.40 -2.87 0.02
C ARG A 356 17.56 -3.53 -1.35
N PRO A 357 16.69 -4.48 -1.71
CA PRO A 357 16.73 -5.10 -3.03
C PRO A 357 16.06 -4.22 -4.08
N PHE A 358 16.15 -4.65 -5.33
CA PHE A 358 15.21 -4.19 -6.35
C PHE A 358 13.80 -4.69 -6.08
N TYR A 359 12.82 -4.04 -6.69
CA TYR A 359 11.40 -4.35 -6.52
C TYR A 359 11.07 -5.84 -6.68
N HIS A 360 11.71 -6.53 -7.63
CA HIS A 360 11.44 -7.94 -7.90
C HIS A 360 12.23 -8.93 -7.03
N MET A 361 13.08 -8.45 -6.11
CA MET A 361 13.92 -9.29 -5.22
C MET A 361 14.86 -10.26 -5.98
N ASP A 362 15.09 -9.98 -7.26
CA ASP A 362 16.03 -10.64 -8.17
C ASP A 362 17.49 -10.21 -7.87
N ARG A 363 17.67 -8.98 -7.38
CA ARG A 363 18.98 -8.43 -7.01
C ARG A 363 19.01 -7.94 -5.57
N LYS A 364 19.90 -8.53 -4.78
CA LYS A 364 20.25 -8.03 -3.44
C LYS A 364 21.01 -6.71 -3.53
N ASN A 365 20.91 -5.90 -2.48
CA ASN A 365 21.78 -4.74 -2.30
C ASN A 365 21.68 -3.71 -3.45
N GLY A 366 20.49 -3.58 -4.06
CA GLY A 366 20.22 -2.62 -5.12
C GLY A 366 20.28 -1.18 -4.62
N PHE A 367 19.87 -0.93 -3.37
CA PHE A 367 19.94 0.37 -2.72
C PHE A 367 20.53 0.25 -1.31
N GLN A 368 21.17 1.32 -0.83
CA GLN A 368 21.73 1.39 0.52
C GLN A 368 20.94 2.38 1.35
N GLU A 369 20.34 1.94 2.45
CA GLU A 369 19.71 2.84 3.40
C GLU A 369 20.59 3.06 4.62
N SER A 370 20.73 4.32 5.00
CA SER A 370 21.26 4.71 6.31
C SER A 370 20.12 5.26 7.15
N PHE A 371 20.05 4.86 8.41
CA PHE A 371 19.05 5.30 9.36
C PHE A 371 19.70 5.66 10.70
N TYR A 372 19.19 6.70 11.34
CA TYR A 372 19.62 7.19 12.64
C TYR A 372 18.40 7.40 13.54
N ARG A 373 18.41 6.78 14.71
CA ARG A 373 17.38 6.97 15.75
C ARG A 373 17.99 7.72 16.92
N SER A 374 17.44 8.89 17.22
CA SER A 374 17.65 9.64 18.46
C SER A 374 16.61 9.25 19.51
N ASN A 375 16.61 9.90 20.67
CA ASN A 375 15.50 9.81 21.63
C ASN A 375 14.20 10.40 21.05
N THR A 376 14.29 11.52 20.33
CA THR A 376 13.12 12.35 19.97
C THR A 376 12.78 12.37 18.48
N PHE A 377 13.58 11.69 17.65
CA PHE A 377 13.36 11.64 16.20
C PHE A 377 14.06 10.44 15.55
N GLY A 378 13.65 10.13 14.31
CA GLY A 378 14.33 9.21 13.42
C GLY A 378 14.52 9.84 12.05
N LEU A 379 15.74 9.77 11.51
CA LEU A 379 16.10 10.25 10.18
C LEU A 379 16.64 9.08 9.36
N GLY A 380 16.14 8.90 8.16
CA GLY A 380 16.67 7.88 7.25
C GLY A 380 16.66 8.32 5.80
N ASN A 381 17.53 7.70 5.02
CA ASN A 381 17.69 7.97 3.60
C ASN A 381 18.11 6.69 2.89
N VAL A 382 17.38 6.34 1.84
CA VAL A 382 17.76 5.30 0.89
C VAL A 382 18.50 5.96 -0.28
N TYR A 383 19.77 5.61 -0.44
CA TYR A 383 20.56 6.01 -1.59
C TYR A 383 20.12 5.22 -2.81
N MET A 384 19.66 5.94 -3.83
CA MET A 384 19.17 5.38 -5.07
C MET A 384 19.95 5.89 -6.26
N SER A 385 20.59 4.98 -6.99
CA SER A 385 21.24 5.29 -8.27
C SER A 385 20.26 5.31 -9.45
N ILE A 386 19.03 4.83 -9.25
CA ILE A 386 18.02 4.64 -10.30
C ILE A 386 16.64 5.08 -9.86
N VAL A 387 15.83 5.51 -10.82
CA VAL A 387 14.41 5.77 -10.61
C VAL A 387 13.64 4.46 -10.69
N ASP A 388 13.43 3.84 -9.53
CA ASP A 388 12.62 2.61 -9.36
C ASP A 388 11.26 3.00 -8.77
N ASN A 389 10.15 2.60 -9.39
CA ASN A 389 8.78 2.99 -8.99
C ASN A 389 8.59 4.52 -8.70
N PRO A 390 8.77 5.38 -9.71
CA PRO A 390 9.02 6.82 -9.56
C PRO A 390 8.00 7.63 -8.75
N ASN A 391 6.75 7.20 -8.67
CA ASN A 391 5.66 8.03 -8.15
C ASN A 391 5.37 7.75 -6.67
N GLN A 392 5.84 6.63 -6.13
CA GLN A 392 5.42 6.13 -4.81
C GLN A 392 6.63 5.65 -4.02
N GLN A 393 7.59 6.55 -3.82
CA GLN A 393 8.80 6.23 -3.07
C GLN A 393 9.30 7.46 -2.31
N MET A 394 9.39 7.34 -0.98
CA MET A 394 10.05 8.35 -0.17
C MET A 394 11.54 7.99 -0.07
N VAL A 395 12.39 8.84 -0.63
CA VAL A 395 13.86 8.64 -0.67
C VAL A 395 14.48 8.91 0.71
N TRP A 396 13.90 9.84 1.46
CA TRP A 396 14.27 10.12 2.83
C TRP A 396 13.08 10.69 3.59
N SER A 397 13.10 10.54 4.90
CA SER A 397 12.23 11.30 5.77
C SER A 397 12.84 11.43 7.16
N LEU A 398 12.49 12.52 7.82
CA LEU A 398 12.70 12.73 9.23
C LEU A 398 11.32 12.70 9.89
N MET A 399 11.14 11.79 10.85
CA MET A 399 9.95 11.77 11.70
C MET A 399 10.34 12.24 13.10
N VAL A 400 9.50 13.10 13.65
CA VAL A 400 9.65 13.69 14.98
C VAL A 400 8.35 13.47 15.73
N GLU A 401 8.46 13.21 17.03
CA GLU A 401 7.30 13.15 17.92
C GLU A 401 6.62 14.53 18.01
N GLY A 402 5.31 14.56 17.76
CA GLY A 402 4.49 15.77 17.91
C GLY A 402 3.70 15.82 19.21
N GLU A 403 2.97 16.91 19.42
CA GLU A 403 2.05 17.06 20.56
C GLU A 403 0.72 16.34 20.30
N ASP A 404 0.15 16.54 19.11
CA ASP A 404 -1.16 16.00 18.72
C ASP A 404 -1.09 15.05 17.50
N ASP A 405 0.05 14.99 16.81
CA ASP A 405 0.22 14.25 15.55
C ASP A 405 1.72 14.03 15.25
N PRO A 406 2.13 12.90 14.65
CA PRO A 406 3.49 12.72 14.18
C PRO A 406 3.90 13.76 13.14
N LEU A 407 5.10 14.31 13.29
CA LEU A 407 5.62 15.39 12.45
C LEU A 407 6.63 14.85 11.44
N GLY A 408 6.25 14.86 10.17
CA GLY A 408 7.07 14.34 9.07
C GLY A 408 7.71 15.43 8.21
N PHE A 409 9.01 15.33 8.00
CA PHE A 409 9.78 16.16 7.07
C PHE A 409 10.29 15.30 5.92
N THR A 410 10.24 15.84 4.70
CA THR A 410 10.85 15.21 3.52
C THR A 410 11.16 16.29 2.48
N GLY A 411 11.54 15.88 1.26
CA GLY A 411 11.86 16.81 0.20
C GLY A 411 12.69 16.20 -0.92
N GLY A 412 13.04 17.03 -1.88
CA GLY A 412 13.84 16.64 -3.04
C GLY A 412 13.64 17.57 -4.21
N GLN A 413 14.14 17.17 -5.37
CA GLN A 413 13.84 17.85 -6.61
C GLN A 413 12.37 17.57 -7.01
N PRO A 414 11.57 18.59 -7.36
CA PRO A 414 10.11 18.50 -7.40
C PRO A 414 9.53 17.89 -8.70
N LEU A 415 10.24 16.98 -9.38
CA LEU A 415 9.76 16.37 -10.64
C LEU A 415 8.34 15.77 -10.52
N ARG A 416 8.02 15.19 -9.36
CA ARG A 416 6.76 14.48 -9.10
C ARG A 416 5.67 15.36 -8.49
N LEU A 417 6.03 16.57 -8.05
CA LEU A 417 5.14 17.49 -7.35
C LEU A 417 4.34 16.85 -6.20
N THR A 418 5.00 16.01 -5.39
CA THR A 418 4.39 15.35 -4.22
C THR A 418 5.47 15.07 -3.16
N THR A 419 5.04 14.87 -1.91
CA THR A 419 5.87 14.37 -0.78
C THR A 419 6.49 12.99 -1.04
N SER A 420 5.95 12.24 -2.01
CA SER A 420 6.44 10.93 -2.41
C SER A 420 6.92 10.96 -3.85
N GLY A 421 7.95 10.19 -4.16
CA GLY A 421 8.41 9.98 -5.52
C GLY A 421 9.88 10.32 -5.67
N HIS A 422 10.53 9.58 -6.57
CA HIS A 422 11.95 9.72 -6.81
C HIS A 422 12.19 10.54 -8.07
N SER A 423 12.92 11.65 -7.89
CA SER A 423 13.49 12.43 -8.98
C SER A 423 14.94 12.01 -9.25
N PRO A 424 15.35 11.77 -10.51
CA PRO A 424 16.74 11.43 -10.85
C PRO A 424 17.73 12.56 -10.55
N TYR A 425 17.24 13.77 -10.29
CA TYR A 425 18.04 14.94 -9.94
C TYR A 425 18.30 15.07 -8.44
N THR A 426 17.54 14.36 -7.60
CA THR A 426 17.73 14.35 -6.15
C THR A 426 19.00 13.57 -5.81
N GLN A 427 19.96 14.25 -5.18
CA GLN A 427 21.17 13.67 -4.64
C GLN A 427 21.14 13.78 -3.11
N THR A 428 21.42 12.68 -2.43
CA THR A 428 21.38 12.62 -0.96
C THR A 428 22.62 11.94 -0.40
N LEU A 429 23.07 12.43 0.75
CA LEU A 429 24.08 11.77 1.58
C LEU A 429 23.67 11.90 3.04
N HIS A 430 23.61 10.78 3.75
CA HIS A 430 23.12 10.73 5.12
C HIS A 430 24.17 10.13 6.06
N SER A 431 24.42 10.79 7.18
CA SER A 431 25.22 10.24 8.27
C SER A 431 24.70 10.78 9.60
N LYS A 432 24.44 9.89 10.56
CA LYS A 432 23.92 10.25 11.88
C LYS A 432 22.68 11.14 11.76
N ASN A 433 22.65 12.27 12.46
CA ASN A 433 21.56 13.24 12.45
C ASN A 433 21.64 14.26 11.31
N THR A 434 22.46 14.04 10.28
CA THR A 434 22.73 15.01 9.22
C THR A 434 22.43 14.41 7.84
N LEU A 435 21.57 15.10 7.08
CA LEU A 435 21.30 14.83 5.67
C LEU A 435 21.82 15.99 4.82
N LEU A 436 22.62 15.66 3.81
CA LEU A 436 22.90 16.53 2.67
C LEU A 436 21.85 16.23 1.60
N LEU A 437 21.13 17.27 1.16
CA LEU A 437 20.17 17.19 0.05
C LEU A 437 20.56 18.20 -1.02
N LEU A 438 20.67 17.73 -2.26
CA LEU A 438 21.04 18.54 -3.41
C LEU A 438 20.16 18.17 -4.61
N SER A 439 19.89 19.15 -5.46
CA SER A 439 19.29 18.95 -6.78
C SER A 439 20.36 19.27 -7.81
N ALA A 440 20.82 18.26 -8.53
CA ALA A 440 21.88 18.42 -9.51
C ALA A 440 21.49 17.77 -10.85
N PRO A 441 21.93 18.33 -11.99
CA PRO A 441 21.82 17.63 -13.26
C PRO A 441 22.45 16.24 -13.14
N SER A 442 21.78 15.24 -13.71
CA SER A 442 22.44 13.97 -13.98
C SER A 442 23.19 14.15 -15.31
N GLU A 443 24.52 14.28 -15.28
CA GLU A 443 25.29 14.21 -16.53
C GLU A 443 25.09 12.82 -17.14
N LEU A 444 24.55 12.79 -18.36
CA LEU A 444 24.41 11.60 -19.18
C LEU A 444 25.24 11.85 -20.44
N ASP A 445 26.42 11.25 -20.52
CA ASP A 445 27.25 11.36 -21.73
C ASP A 445 26.76 10.35 -22.77
N GLU A 446 25.96 10.81 -23.74
CA GLU A 446 25.47 9.99 -24.85
C GLU A 446 26.62 9.32 -25.63
N LYS A 447 27.82 9.91 -25.66
CA LYS A 447 28.98 9.33 -26.36
C LYS A 447 29.52 8.08 -25.65
N GLN A 448 29.23 7.92 -24.36
CA GLN A 448 29.61 6.73 -23.61
C GLN A 448 28.61 5.58 -23.82
N HIS A 449 27.41 5.87 -24.33
CA HIS A 449 26.31 4.92 -24.45
C HIS A 449 25.41 5.17 -25.70
N PRO A 450 25.96 5.08 -26.93
CA PRO A 450 25.24 5.37 -28.17
C PRO A 450 24.06 4.44 -28.47
N GLU A 451 23.94 3.31 -27.77
CA GLU A 451 22.86 2.33 -27.87
C GLU A 451 21.49 2.83 -27.39
N PHE A 452 21.41 3.93 -26.61
CA PHE A 452 20.17 4.43 -26.00
C PHE A 452 19.55 5.67 -26.69
N ASN A 453 19.65 5.75 -28.02
CA ASN A 453 19.14 6.90 -28.79
C ASN A 453 17.70 7.32 -28.39
N ILE A 454 17.57 8.51 -27.79
CA ILE A 454 16.34 9.10 -27.21
C ILE A 454 15.20 9.25 -28.24
N SER A 455 15.53 9.26 -29.54
CA SER A 455 14.55 9.34 -30.61
C SER A 455 13.72 8.05 -30.78
N ASP A 456 14.19 6.91 -30.28
CA ASP A 456 13.44 5.66 -30.28
C ASP A 456 12.45 5.61 -29.11
N LYS A 457 11.39 6.42 -29.21
CA LYS A 457 10.39 6.62 -28.15
C LYS A 457 9.57 5.39 -27.77
N ARG A 458 9.89 4.18 -28.24
CA ARG A 458 9.19 2.96 -27.82
C ARG A 458 10.07 1.71 -27.91
N ILE A 459 10.72 1.34 -26.80
CA ILE A 459 10.69 -0.05 -26.29
C ILE A 459 10.60 0.02 -24.76
N ASN A 460 9.48 -0.47 -24.21
CA ASN A 460 9.29 -0.69 -22.78
C ASN A 460 10.00 -2.00 -22.39
N PRO A 461 11.09 -1.98 -21.61
CA PRO A 461 12.08 -3.06 -21.57
C PRO A 461 11.82 -4.15 -20.50
N TRP A 462 10.57 -4.57 -20.25
CA TRP A 462 10.31 -5.74 -19.37
C TRP A 462 10.80 -7.09 -19.96
N HIS A 463 11.68 -7.04 -20.98
CA HIS A 463 12.25 -8.14 -21.74
C HIS A 463 13.69 -7.87 -22.19
N LEU A 464 14.54 -7.29 -21.35
CA LEU A 464 15.98 -7.51 -21.55
C LEU A 464 16.30 -8.95 -21.11
N PRO A 465 17.22 -9.67 -21.77
CA PRO A 465 17.77 -10.92 -21.23
C PRO A 465 18.31 -10.68 -19.82
N ASP A 466 18.31 -11.70 -18.95
CA ASP A 466 18.82 -11.60 -17.56
C ASP A 466 20.21 -10.95 -17.46
N SER A 467 21.03 -11.11 -18.49
CA SER A 467 22.37 -10.54 -18.60
C SER A 467 22.43 -9.04 -18.97
N ALA A 468 21.33 -8.45 -19.47
CA ALA A 468 21.24 -7.07 -19.95
C ALA A 468 20.30 -6.19 -19.12
N GLN A 469 19.32 -6.77 -18.40
CA GLN A 469 18.35 -6.00 -17.58
C GLN A 469 19.03 -5.02 -16.62
N ALA A 470 20.07 -5.47 -15.91
CA ALA A 470 20.57 -4.72 -14.76
C ALA A 470 21.39 -3.47 -15.09
N ARG A 471 21.97 -3.31 -16.28
CA ARG A 471 22.75 -2.09 -16.62
C ARG A 471 21.96 -1.15 -17.51
N GLU A 472 21.18 -1.72 -18.43
CA GLU A 472 20.45 -0.96 -19.43
C GLU A 472 19.12 -0.42 -18.89
N PHE A 473 18.43 -1.14 -17.99
CA PHE A 473 17.21 -0.64 -17.33
C PHE A 473 17.48 0.55 -16.42
N GLU A 474 18.58 0.50 -15.67
CA GLU A 474 19.02 1.55 -14.76
C GLU A 474 19.30 2.85 -15.52
N LEU A 475 20.09 2.76 -16.59
CA LEU A 475 20.39 3.87 -17.48
C LEU A 475 19.13 4.34 -18.21
N ALA A 476 18.33 3.44 -18.76
CA ALA A 476 17.11 3.79 -19.48
C ALA A 476 16.08 4.52 -18.60
N ASN A 477 15.85 4.08 -17.34
CA ASN A 477 14.96 4.80 -16.43
C ASN A 477 15.53 6.16 -16.04
N ARG A 478 16.84 6.25 -15.79
CA ARG A 478 17.47 7.53 -15.51
C ARG A 478 17.36 8.47 -16.71
N TRP A 479 17.61 8.00 -17.93
CA TRP A 479 17.46 8.76 -19.18
C TRP A 479 16.01 9.19 -19.43
N LYS A 480 15.05 8.29 -19.18
CA LYS A 480 13.61 8.55 -19.35
C LYS A 480 13.10 9.68 -18.47
N TYR A 481 13.67 9.85 -17.27
CA TYR A 481 13.19 10.85 -16.31
C TYR A 481 14.14 12.06 -16.18
N ALA A 482 15.40 11.94 -16.58
CA ALA A 482 16.38 13.02 -16.58
C ALA A 482 16.45 13.73 -17.95
N THR A 483 15.30 14.07 -18.54
CA THR A 483 15.20 14.51 -19.94
C THR A 483 15.47 15.99 -20.16
N GLU A 484 15.42 16.82 -19.12
CA GLU A 484 15.43 18.27 -19.24
C GLU A 484 16.49 18.92 -18.34
N PRO A 485 17.24 19.92 -18.83
CA PRO A 485 18.20 20.62 -18.00
C PRO A 485 17.50 21.37 -16.87
N LEU A 486 18.08 21.32 -15.67
CA LEU A 486 17.55 22.04 -14.52
C LEU A 486 17.61 23.55 -14.74
N GLN A 487 16.50 24.24 -14.48
CA GLN A 487 16.34 25.68 -14.66
C GLN A 487 16.37 26.42 -13.32
N PRO A 488 17.01 27.60 -13.24
CA PRO A 488 16.91 28.45 -12.05
C PRO A 488 15.45 28.71 -11.67
N VAL A 489 15.20 28.88 -10.37
CA VAL A 489 13.89 29.19 -9.83
C VAL A 489 13.94 30.43 -8.95
N SER A 490 12.95 31.29 -9.13
CA SER A 490 12.69 32.47 -8.30
C SER A 490 11.39 32.26 -7.51
N PRO A 491 11.21 32.93 -6.36
CA PRO A 491 9.97 32.86 -5.60
C PRO A 491 8.76 33.30 -6.43
N PRO A 492 7.61 32.60 -6.34
CA PRO A 492 6.38 33.02 -7.00
C PRO A 492 5.69 34.17 -6.26
N ALA A 493 4.87 34.94 -6.98
CA ALA A 493 3.82 35.73 -6.34
C ALA A 493 2.70 34.80 -5.83
N GLU A 494 1.95 35.23 -4.81
CA GLU A 494 0.91 34.40 -4.17
C GLU A 494 -0.21 34.00 -5.13
N ASP A 495 -0.59 34.89 -6.06
CA ASP A 495 -1.58 34.63 -7.10
C ASP A 495 -1.04 33.77 -8.26
N GLU A 496 0.25 33.48 -8.29
CA GLU A 496 0.93 32.66 -9.29
C GLU A 496 1.31 31.26 -8.79
N LEU A 497 0.93 30.89 -7.56
CA LEU A 497 1.29 29.59 -6.96
C LEU A 497 0.87 28.41 -7.85
N GLU A 498 -0.36 28.41 -8.38
CA GLU A 498 -0.82 27.31 -9.25
C GLU A 498 0.07 27.15 -10.50
N ALA A 499 0.41 28.25 -11.16
CA ALA A 499 1.28 28.26 -12.33
C ALA A 499 2.73 27.89 -11.99
N PHE A 500 3.22 28.31 -10.82
CA PHE A 500 4.55 27.97 -10.33
C PHE A 500 4.70 26.46 -10.17
N TRP A 501 3.75 25.78 -9.53
CA TRP A 501 3.84 24.34 -9.26
C TRP A 501 4.01 23.53 -10.53
N GLU A 502 3.22 23.78 -11.57
CA GLU A 502 3.33 23.05 -12.83
C GLU A 502 4.65 23.30 -13.58
N GLN A 503 5.22 24.50 -13.45
CA GLN A 503 6.43 24.91 -14.17
C GLN A 503 7.73 24.44 -13.51
N LYS A 504 7.72 24.06 -12.22
CA LYS A 504 8.96 23.76 -11.46
C LYS A 504 9.42 22.31 -11.48
N LYS A 505 8.77 21.42 -12.22
CA LYS A 505 9.20 20.01 -12.40
C LYS A 505 10.69 19.85 -12.75
N TYR A 506 11.31 20.85 -13.38
CA TYR A 506 12.74 20.88 -13.72
C TYR A 506 13.50 22.03 -13.05
N SER A 507 13.07 22.46 -11.87
CA SER A 507 13.80 23.50 -11.12
C SER A 507 15.13 22.98 -10.57
N ALA A 508 16.16 23.84 -10.60
CA ALA A 508 17.47 23.65 -9.98
C ALA A 508 17.42 23.97 -8.48
N ALA A 509 16.40 23.46 -7.78
CA ALA A 509 16.22 23.65 -6.35
C ALA A 509 15.86 22.34 -5.64
N SER A 510 16.28 22.21 -4.39
CA SER A 510 15.83 21.16 -3.49
C SER A 510 14.72 21.72 -2.62
N TRP A 511 13.56 21.10 -2.70
CA TRP A 511 12.41 21.50 -1.90
C TRP A 511 12.48 20.76 -0.57
N LEU A 512 12.21 21.47 0.52
CA LEU A 512 12.03 20.89 1.85
C LEU A 512 10.59 21.13 2.27
N LEU A 513 9.96 20.06 2.73
CA LEU A 513 8.58 20.07 3.20
C LEU A 513 8.61 20.00 4.70
N ILE A 514 8.01 21.03 5.30
CA ILE A 514 8.09 21.33 6.72
C ILE A 514 6.65 21.33 7.25
N PRO A 515 6.35 20.56 8.30
CA PRO A 515 5.03 20.58 8.94
C PRO A 515 4.63 22.00 9.36
N LYS A 516 3.39 22.40 9.12
CA LYS A 516 2.89 23.73 9.56
C LYS A 516 2.87 23.90 11.08
N GLN A 517 2.89 22.79 11.80
CA GLN A 517 2.88 22.73 13.26
C GLN A 517 4.23 23.12 13.89
N VAL A 518 5.32 23.20 13.13
CA VAL A 518 6.63 23.56 13.67
C VAL A 518 6.92 25.06 13.53
N GLU A 519 7.52 25.65 14.55
CA GLU A 519 7.79 27.08 14.61
C GLU A 519 9.18 27.40 14.07
N LEU A 520 9.28 28.33 13.10
CA LEU A 520 10.57 28.91 12.71
C LEU A 520 11.02 29.90 13.81
N VAL A 521 11.97 29.48 14.63
CA VAL A 521 12.45 30.25 15.78
C VAL A 521 13.65 31.14 15.48
N LYS A 522 14.36 30.85 14.38
CA LYS A 522 15.58 31.55 14.01
C LYS A 522 15.80 31.46 12.51
N GLU A 523 16.01 32.62 11.92
CA GLU A 523 16.42 32.79 10.53
C GLU A 523 17.65 33.69 10.48
N THR A 524 18.65 33.24 9.74
CA THR A 524 19.89 33.98 9.45
C THR A 524 20.28 33.69 8.00
N ASP A 525 21.18 34.49 7.44
CA ASP A 525 21.67 34.34 6.06
C ASP A 525 22.19 32.93 5.69
N ARG A 526 22.47 32.06 6.67
CA ARG A 526 23.02 30.71 6.44
C ARG A 526 22.36 29.59 7.25
N GLN A 527 21.33 29.89 8.03
CA GLN A 527 20.75 28.91 8.95
C GLN A 527 19.31 29.26 9.25
N LEU A 528 18.44 28.26 9.05
CA LEU A 528 17.05 28.25 9.45
C LEU A 528 16.89 27.21 10.55
N ILE A 529 16.20 27.54 11.64
CA ILE A 529 15.95 26.60 12.74
C ILE A 529 14.45 26.53 13.02
N TRP A 530 13.89 25.33 12.88
CA TRP A 530 12.54 25.02 13.32
C TRP A 530 12.56 24.30 14.65
N LYS A 531 11.58 24.62 15.50
CA LYS A 531 11.34 23.97 16.77
C LYS A 531 10.10 23.09 16.66
N ALA A 532 10.31 21.79 16.86
CA ALA A 532 9.27 20.82 17.21
C ALA A 532 9.30 20.60 18.74
N PRO A 533 8.32 19.92 19.36
CA PRO A 533 8.15 19.87 20.81
C PRO A 533 9.45 19.53 21.58
N ASN A 534 10.15 18.47 21.16
CA ASN A 534 11.38 17.99 21.78
C ASN A 534 12.59 17.94 20.82
N THR A 535 12.49 18.55 19.64
CA THR A 535 13.51 18.45 18.59
C THR A 535 13.70 19.79 17.87
N TRP A 536 14.95 20.13 17.61
CA TRP A 536 15.30 21.29 16.77
C TRP A 536 15.80 20.80 15.42
N VAL A 537 15.20 21.30 14.35
CA VAL A 537 15.59 20.97 12.98
C VAL A 537 16.30 22.19 12.41
N ALA A 538 17.60 22.07 12.18
CA ALA A 538 18.40 23.12 11.59
C ALA A 538 18.69 22.79 10.12
N VAL A 539 18.42 23.75 9.23
CA VAL A 539 18.72 23.67 7.80
C VAL A 539 19.74 24.74 7.45
N TRP A 540 20.76 24.32 6.70
CA TRP A 540 21.79 25.19 6.15
C TRP A 540 21.67 25.19 4.63
N PRO A 541 21.05 26.23 4.03
CA PRO A 541 21.04 26.38 2.59
C PRO A 541 22.47 26.44 2.05
N ILE A 542 22.80 25.56 1.11
CA ILE A 542 24.14 25.51 0.48
C ILE A 542 24.22 26.49 -0.69
N GLY A 543 23.09 26.76 -1.35
CA GLY A 543 22.98 27.74 -2.43
C GLY A 543 23.17 29.17 -1.93
N THR A 544 23.32 30.10 -2.88
CA THR A 544 23.43 31.55 -2.58
C THR A 544 22.12 32.15 -2.10
N ASP A 545 20.99 31.51 -2.42
CA ASP A 545 19.65 32.01 -2.16
C ASP A 545 18.71 30.88 -1.72
N TYR A 546 17.71 31.23 -0.92
CA TYR A 546 16.55 30.39 -0.63
C TYR A 546 15.31 31.29 -0.54
N PHE A 547 14.13 30.67 -0.64
CA PHE A 547 12.87 31.32 -0.32
C PHE A 547 11.94 30.30 0.32
N MET A 548 11.01 30.78 1.15
CA MET A 548 9.98 29.97 1.77
C MET A 548 8.65 30.27 1.09
N ILE A 549 7.85 29.23 0.87
CA ILE A 549 6.46 29.41 0.45
C ILE A 549 5.56 28.96 1.60
N ASP A 550 4.85 29.91 2.20
CA ASP A 550 3.77 29.65 3.13
C ASP A 550 2.44 29.95 2.43
N ALA A 551 1.89 28.93 1.76
CA ALA A 551 0.64 29.06 1.03
C ALA A 551 -0.57 28.90 1.94
N SER A 552 -1.57 29.78 1.78
CA SER A 552 -2.88 29.66 2.43
C SER A 552 -3.60 28.37 2.03
N ALA A 553 -4.55 27.92 2.86
CA ALA A 553 -5.35 26.75 2.56
C ALA A 553 -6.15 26.93 1.26
N GLU A 554 -6.63 28.16 1.00
CA GLU A 554 -7.32 28.52 -0.24
C GLU A 554 -6.41 28.42 -1.48
N ALA A 555 -5.15 28.84 -1.37
CA ALA A 555 -4.20 28.71 -2.46
C ALA A 555 -3.84 27.25 -2.75
N ILE A 556 -3.60 26.45 -1.70
CA ILE A 556 -3.35 25.00 -1.83
C ILE A 556 -4.56 24.28 -2.43
N ALA A 557 -5.79 24.67 -2.05
CA ALA A 557 -7.02 24.04 -2.55
C ALA A 557 -7.23 24.19 -4.07
N LYS A 558 -6.59 25.19 -4.69
CA LYS A 558 -6.62 25.43 -6.15
C LYS A 558 -5.62 24.60 -6.92
N VAL A 559 -4.60 24.04 -6.27
CA VAL A 559 -3.65 23.14 -6.93
C VAL A 559 -4.35 21.82 -7.24
N GLU A 560 -4.40 21.44 -8.52
CA GLU A 560 -5.08 20.21 -8.97
C GLU A 560 -4.47 18.94 -8.35
N ASP A 561 -3.15 18.92 -8.14
CA ASP A 561 -2.42 17.83 -7.47
C ASP A 561 -2.29 18.08 -5.96
N LYS A 562 -3.24 17.53 -5.19
CA LYS A 562 -3.41 17.74 -3.73
C LYS A 562 -2.54 16.82 -2.86
N THR A 563 -1.36 16.46 -3.32
CA THR A 563 -0.50 15.48 -2.65
C THR A 563 0.49 16.07 -1.64
N TRP A 564 0.33 17.37 -1.32
CA TRP A 564 1.14 18.15 -0.37
C TRP A 564 0.46 18.34 0.97
#